data_AF-A0A943XHV3-F1
#
_entry.id   AF-A0A943XHV3-F1
#
_cell.length_a   1.000
_cell.length_b   1.000
_cell.length_c   1.000
_cell.angle_alpha   90.00
_cell.angle_beta   90.00
_cell.angle_gamma   90.00
#
_symmetry.space_group_name_H-M   'P 1'
#
loop_
_entity.id
_entity.type
_entity.pdbx_description
1 polymer ?
#
loop_
_entity_poly.entity_id
_entity_poly.type
_entity_poly.pdbx_seq_one_letter_code
_entity_poly.pdbx_strand_id
1 'polypeptide(L)'
;MAMTTCPYCGEQVSEKAKKCVHCGAVLIQEKKYCAECGAELEENAKECPNCGCPAEEPQVQKSSEEPQKVEVTGVKVAKKTRIIIGIVIAVLLLGGGTLFGVLKYQKKKTSEQYMAKLQLITITMLSGASDAETCGNQIKLVWSNAIFKEQNSETDQYTMPNGIFLDFNDALVNLFLDSDFRSQIDKIEKNQETVSNLMKDLKNPPEEYSDAYVALQKFYDSYLTLTDYATDPSGSLQTYSSDFNEADTDTLNNYNALKVYLED
;
A
#
# COMPACT_ATOMS: atom_id res chain seq x y z
N MET A 1 19.68 8.59 -1.58
CA MET A 1 19.28 9.62 -0.59
C MET A 1 19.86 10.94 -1.08
N ALA A 2 19.04 11.95 -1.33
CA ALA A 2 19.55 13.24 -1.79
C ALA A 2 20.37 13.90 -0.66
N MET A 3 21.61 14.23 -0.97
CA MET A 3 22.60 14.80 -0.07
C MET A 3 22.90 16.21 -0.56
N THR A 4 22.93 17.16 0.36
CA THR A 4 23.27 18.56 0.09
C THR A 4 24.45 18.98 0.93
N THR A 5 25.17 19.99 0.50
CA THR A 5 26.35 20.48 1.23
C THR A 5 25.92 21.48 2.29
N CYS A 6 26.37 21.29 3.54
CA CYS A 6 26.14 22.26 4.59
C CYS A 6 26.80 23.60 4.22
N PRO A 7 26.05 24.70 4.08
CA PRO A 7 26.61 25.98 3.63
C PRO A 7 27.57 26.62 4.64
N TYR A 8 27.63 26.11 5.89
CA TYR A 8 28.45 26.66 6.96
C TYR A 8 29.77 25.93 7.19
N CYS A 9 29.83 24.62 6.95
CA CYS A 9 31.06 23.84 7.16
C CYS A 9 31.53 23.05 5.94
N GLY A 10 30.77 23.05 4.84
CA GLY A 10 31.17 22.42 3.57
C GLY A 10 31.03 20.89 3.53
N GLU A 11 30.62 20.27 4.63
CA GLU A 11 30.47 18.81 4.71
C GLU A 11 29.10 18.36 4.16
N GLN A 12 29.01 17.15 3.61
CA GLN A 12 27.76 16.62 3.08
C GLN A 12 26.79 16.24 4.20
N VAL A 13 25.56 16.70 4.07
CA VAL A 13 24.45 16.42 5.00
C VAL A 13 23.22 15.99 4.21
N SER A 14 22.31 15.26 4.83
CA SER A 14 21.03 14.94 4.19
C SER A 14 20.23 16.22 3.93
N GLU A 15 19.58 16.33 2.77
CA GLU A 15 18.67 17.46 2.45
C GLU A 15 17.56 17.69 3.48
N LYS A 16 17.22 16.67 4.27
CA LYS A 16 16.19 16.75 5.32
C LYS A 16 16.76 17.07 6.71
N ALA A 17 18.07 17.29 6.84
CA ALA A 17 18.70 17.53 8.12
C ALA A 17 18.36 18.92 8.65
N LYS A 18 17.56 19.00 9.72
CA LYS A 18 17.23 20.27 10.40
C LYS A 18 18.45 20.96 11.02
N LYS A 19 19.49 20.20 11.35
CA LYS A 19 20.74 20.68 11.93
C LYS A 19 21.91 19.86 11.39
N CYS A 20 23.02 20.50 11.04
CA CYS A 20 24.22 19.84 10.57
C CYS A 20 24.85 19.02 11.70
N VAL A 21 25.11 17.74 11.45
CA VAL A 21 25.71 16.82 12.44
C VAL A 21 27.20 17.10 12.68
N HIS A 22 27.88 17.76 11.74
CA HIS A 22 29.31 18.06 11.84
C HIS A 22 29.60 19.38 12.58
N CYS A 23 28.84 20.44 12.31
CA CYS A 23 29.08 21.76 12.89
C CYS A 23 27.96 22.29 13.80
N GLY A 24 26.79 21.66 13.80
CA GLY A 24 25.66 22.09 14.62
C GLY A 24 24.90 23.31 14.08
N ALA A 25 25.13 23.77 12.85
CA ALA A 25 24.32 24.84 12.25
C ALA A 25 22.90 24.34 11.92
N VAL A 26 21.85 25.12 12.23
CA VAL A 26 20.45 24.79 11.91
C VAL A 26 20.19 25.14 10.43
N LEU A 27 19.70 24.18 9.64
CA LEU A 27 19.61 24.27 8.18
C LEU A 27 18.18 24.44 7.66
N ILE A 28 17.16 24.21 8.49
CA ILE A 28 15.74 24.35 8.11
C ILE A 28 15.01 25.06 9.26
N GLN A 29 14.34 26.19 8.95
CA GLN A 29 13.43 26.86 9.88
C GLN A 29 12.02 26.24 9.73
N GLU A 30 11.42 25.83 10.85
CA GLU A 30 10.11 25.16 10.85
C GLU A 30 8.99 26.19 10.71
N LYS A 31 8.24 26.12 9.60
CA LYS A 31 7.00 26.87 9.39
C LYS A 31 5.89 26.29 10.27
N LYS A 32 5.18 27.14 11.01
CA LYS A 32 4.05 26.73 11.87
C LYS A 32 2.75 26.79 11.06
N TYR A 33 1.79 25.94 11.40
CA TYR A 33 0.45 25.95 10.79
C TYR A 33 -0.59 26.02 11.91
N CYS A 34 -1.70 26.71 11.64
CA CYS A 34 -2.82 26.83 12.56
C CYS A 34 -3.46 25.45 12.79
N ALA A 35 -3.61 25.06 14.05
CA ALA A 35 -4.18 23.75 14.41
C ALA A 35 -5.65 23.59 14.01
N GLU A 36 -6.40 24.69 13.92
CA GLU A 36 -7.85 24.65 13.65
C GLU A 36 -8.18 24.75 12.16
N CYS A 37 -7.43 25.53 11.37
CA CYS A 37 -7.75 25.75 9.95
C CYS A 37 -6.64 25.33 8.97
N GLY A 38 -5.47 24.93 9.46
CA GLY A 38 -4.35 24.49 8.63
C GLY A 38 -3.60 25.61 7.88
N ALA A 39 -3.96 26.89 8.08
CA ALA A 39 -3.27 28.02 7.45
C ALA A 39 -1.84 28.20 8.01
N GLU A 40 -0.86 28.51 7.16
CA GLU A 40 0.52 28.78 7.57
C GLU A 40 0.57 30.05 8.46
N LEU A 41 1.25 29.96 9.60
CA LEU A 41 1.40 31.03 10.59
C LEU A 41 2.82 31.56 10.55
N GLU A 42 2.95 32.88 10.49
CA GLU A 42 4.24 33.55 10.68
C GLU A 42 4.76 33.34 12.11
N GLU A 43 6.08 33.34 12.28
CA GLU A 43 6.78 32.88 13.48
C GLU A 43 6.32 33.58 14.79
N ASN A 44 5.69 34.77 14.68
CA ASN A 44 5.22 35.61 15.78
C ASN A 44 3.75 36.08 15.64
N ALA A 45 2.92 35.43 14.82
CA ALA A 45 1.50 35.77 14.74
C ALA A 45 0.82 35.46 16.07
N LYS A 46 0.14 36.43 16.71
CA LYS A 46 -0.58 36.24 17.99
C LYS A 46 -1.98 35.65 17.82
N GLU A 47 -2.57 35.90 16.66
CA GLU A 47 -3.89 35.42 16.25
C GLU A 47 -3.77 35.01 14.79
N CYS A 48 -4.41 33.89 14.42
CA CYS A 48 -4.38 33.43 13.05
C CYS A 48 -5.24 34.37 12.18
N PRO A 49 -4.70 34.93 11.08
CA PRO A 49 -5.41 35.91 10.26
C PRO A 49 -6.59 35.32 9.49
N ASN A 50 -6.70 33.99 9.39
CA ASN A 50 -7.74 33.32 8.61
C ASN A 50 -8.92 32.82 9.48
N CYS A 51 -8.67 32.31 10.70
CA CYS A 51 -9.73 31.84 11.62
C CYS A 51 -10.03 32.82 12.76
N GLY A 52 -9.14 33.78 13.08
CA GLY A 52 -9.23 34.65 14.26
C GLY A 52 -8.93 33.96 15.60
N CYS A 53 -8.39 32.73 15.57
CA CYS A 53 -8.09 31.94 16.76
C CYS A 53 -6.67 32.24 17.32
N PRO A 54 -6.46 32.35 18.66
CA PRO A 54 -5.16 32.71 19.24
C PRO A 54 -4.08 31.69 18.89
N ALA A 55 -2.91 32.15 18.47
CA ALA A 55 -1.78 31.28 18.19
C ALA A 55 -1.09 30.94 19.53
N GLU A 56 -1.23 29.69 19.98
CA GLU A 56 -0.63 29.25 21.25
C GLU A 56 0.91 29.27 21.24
N GLU A 57 1.51 29.89 22.26
CA GLU A 57 2.95 29.86 22.51
C GLU A 57 3.34 28.73 23.49
N PRO A 58 4.44 27.99 23.22
CA PRO A 58 4.92 26.94 24.11
C PRO A 58 5.76 27.53 25.27
N GLN A 59 5.25 27.44 26.50
CA GLN A 59 5.97 27.84 27.71
C GLN A 59 6.83 26.67 28.24
N VAL A 60 8.15 26.76 28.05
CA VAL A 60 9.15 26.09 28.88
C VAL A 60 10.17 27.13 29.33
N GLN A 61 10.30 27.36 30.63
CA GLN A 61 11.59 27.72 31.26
C GLN A 61 11.59 27.55 32.79
N LYS A 62 12.70 26.99 33.28
CA LYS A 62 13.18 26.92 34.67
C LYS A 62 13.95 28.20 35.02
N SER A 63 13.97 28.59 36.31
CA SER A 63 15.17 28.95 37.14
C SER A 63 14.73 29.78 38.37
N SER A 64 15.01 29.38 39.63
CA SER A 64 16.19 29.72 40.47
C SER A 64 16.05 31.02 41.27
N GLU A 65 16.10 30.96 42.62
CA GLU A 65 16.87 31.88 43.50
C GLU A 65 16.81 31.43 45.00
N GLU A 66 17.99 31.30 45.62
CA GLU A 66 18.29 31.33 47.07
C GLU A 66 18.85 32.75 47.40
N PRO A 67 19.12 33.21 48.65
CA PRO A 67 19.17 32.52 49.95
C PRO A 67 18.56 33.28 51.17
N GLN A 68 18.41 32.62 52.34
CA GLN A 68 18.92 33.13 53.64
C GLN A 68 18.83 32.08 54.78
N LYS A 69 19.90 32.03 55.58
CA LYS A 69 20.18 31.14 56.73
C LYS A 69 19.48 31.62 58.01
N VAL A 70 18.96 30.69 58.83
CA VAL A 70 19.01 30.77 60.30
C VAL A 70 19.10 29.36 60.89
N GLU A 71 19.94 29.18 61.92
CA GLU A 71 20.26 27.89 62.55
C GLU A 71 19.30 27.47 63.69
N VAL A 72 19.49 26.20 64.08
CA VAL A 72 19.07 25.51 65.33
C VAL A 72 17.57 25.19 65.38
N THR A 73 17.10 23.95 65.53
CA THR A 73 17.49 22.86 66.44
C THR A 73 17.20 21.49 65.83
N GLY A 74 18.06 20.51 66.10
CA GLY A 74 18.02 19.19 65.48
C GLY A 74 16.81 18.32 65.82
N VAL A 75 16.41 17.49 64.85
CA VAL A 75 15.69 16.23 65.08
C VAL A 75 16.29 15.16 64.16
N LYS A 76 16.77 14.08 64.77
CA LYS A 76 17.21 12.86 64.06
C LYS A 76 15.99 12.03 63.61
N VAL A 77 16.27 11.07 62.72
CA VAL A 77 15.47 9.90 62.27
C VAL A 77 14.34 10.20 61.25
N ALA A 78 14.04 9.42 60.20
CA ALA A 78 14.42 8.05 59.83
C ALA A 78 14.17 7.73 58.33
N LYS A 79 15.13 7.05 57.68
CA LYS A 79 15.05 5.85 56.80
C LYS A 79 13.81 5.50 55.93
N LYS A 80 12.87 6.40 55.59
CA LYS A 80 11.65 6.06 54.81
C LYS A 80 11.64 6.43 53.32
N THR A 81 12.64 7.18 52.82
CA THR A 81 12.62 7.75 51.46
C THR A 81 13.15 6.81 50.36
N ARG A 82 13.85 5.71 50.70
CA ARG A 82 14.31 4.72 49.69
C ARG A 82 13.20 3.76 49.22
N ILE A 83 12.14 3.58 50.00
CA ILE A 83 11.02 2.69 49.67
C ILE A 83 10.11 3.34 48.61
N ILE A 84 9.89 4.65 48.69
CA ILE A 84 9.01 5.38 47.76
C ILE A 84 9.64 5.46 46.35
N ILE A 85 10.96 5.69 46.25
CA ILE A 85 11.67 5.70 44.96
C ILE A 85 11.68 4.30 44.32
N GLY A 86 11.83 3.24 45.12
CA GLY A 86 11.77 1.86 44.63
C GLY A 86 10.39 1.46 44.08
N ILE A 87 9.29 1.95 44.69
CA ILE A 87 7.92 1.67 44.24
C ILE A 87 7.61 2.43 42.95
N VAL A 88 8.06 3.68 42.79
CA VAL A 88 7.87 4.45 41.54
C VAL A 88 8.64 3.81 40.37
N ILE A 89 9.86 3.34 40.61
CA ILE A 89 10.64 2.60 39.59
C ILE A 89 9.98 1.25 39.28
N ALA A 90 9.46 0.53 40.28
CA ALA A 90 8.75 -0.72 40.07
C ALA A 90 7.43 -0.55 39.30
N VAL A 91 6.66 0.52 39.55
CA VAL A 91 5.43 0.84 38.81
C VAL A 91 5.73 1.31 37.38
N LEU A 92 6.83 2.03 37.15
CA LEU A 92 7.31 2.38 35.80
C LEU A 92 7.84 1.17 35.03
N LEU A 93 8.45 0.18 35.68
CA LEU A 93 8.91 -1.07 35.06
C LEU A 93 7.74 -2.05 34.80
N LEU A 94 6.75 -2.13 35.70
CA LEU A 94 5.52 -2.90 35.50
C LEU A 94 4.59 -2.23 34.45
N GLY A 95 4.55 -0.90 34.43
CA GLY A 95 3.90 -0.09 33.38
C GLY A 95 4.61 -0.19 32.04
N GLY A 96 5.95 -0.26 32.04
CA GLY A 96 6.77 -0.48 30.86
C GLY A 96 6.53 -1.84 30.21
N GLY A 97 6.37 -2.91 31.00
CA GLY A 97 6.02 -4.25 30.50
C GLY A 97 4.62 -4.34 29.90
N THR A 98 3.64 -3.63 30.47
CA THR A 98 2.26 -3.59 29.94
C THR A 98 2.16 -2.72 28.68
N LEU A 99 2.78 -1.54 28.63
CA LEU A 99 2.87 -0.72 27.42
C LEU A 99 3.68 -1.39 26.31
N PHE A 100 4.84 -1.98 26.62
CA PHE A 100 5.65 -2.72 25.65
C PHE A 100 4.92 -3.97 25.13
N GLY A 101 4.23 -4.70 26.01
CA GLY A 101 3.37 -5.83 25.65
C GLY A 101 2.21 -5.42 24.74
N VAL A 102 1.53 -4.31 25.05
CA VAL A 102 0.46 -3.74 24.21
C VAL A 102 0.99 -3.25 22.86
N LEU A 103 2.16 -2.60 22.82
CA LEU A 103 2.80 -2.17 21.56
C LEU A 103 3.24 -3.36 20.70
N LYS A 104 3.85 -4.39 21.30
CA LYS A 104 4.18 -5.65 20.60
C LYS A 104 2.91 -6.35 20.10
N TYR A 105 1.86 -6.39 20.91
CA TYR A 105 0.58 -7.00 20.56
C TYR A 105 -0.12 -6.25 19.42
N GLN A 106 -0.17 -4.91 19.46
CA GLN A 106 -0.71 -4.10 18.38
C GLN A 106 0.10 -4.23 17.09
N LYS A 107 1.43 -4.22 17.18
CA LYS A 107 2.31 -4.45 16.01
C LYS A 107 2.06 -5.83 15.40
N LYS A 108 1.95 -6.87 16.22
CA LYS A 108 1.64 -8.24 15.76
C LYS A 108 0.26 -8.32 15.09
N LYS A 109 -0.78 -7.74 15.69
CA LYS A 109 -2.14 -7.74 15.11
C LYS A 109 -2.19 -6.98 13.78
N THR A 110 -1.46 -5.87 13.67
CA THR A 110 -1.37 -5.07 12.43
C THR A 110 -0.67 -5.86 11.32
N SER A 111 0.40 -6.58 11.67
CA SER A 111 1.13 -7.49 10.79
C SER A 111 0.23 -8.62 10.26
N GLU A 112 -0.49 -9.32 11.16
CA GLU A 112 -1.45 -10.38 10.78
C GLU A 112 -2.55 -9.85 9.84
N GLN A 113 -3.08 -8.65 10.10
CA GLN A 113 -4.08 -8.01 9.24
C GLN A 113 -3.52 -7.65 7.86
N TYR A 114 -2.26 -7.22 7.79
CA TYR A 114 -1.60 -6.92 6.53
C TYR A 114 -1.47 -8.20 5.68
N MET A 115 -1.00 -9.29 6.29
CA MET A 115 -0.88 -10.58 5.62
C MET A 115 -2.21 -11.10 5.11
N ALA A 116 -3.27 -11.02 5.93
CA ALA A 116 -4.61 -11.44 5.51
C ALA A 116 -5.13 -10.65 4.31
N LYS A 117 -4.87 -9.33 4.25
CA LYS A 117 -5.21 -8.52 3.07
C LYS A 117 -4.38 -8.89 1.84
N LEU A 118 -3.09 -9.15 2.02
CA LEU A 118 -2.20 -9.59 0.94
C LEU A 118 -2.67 -10.92 0.33
N GLN A 119 -3.04 -11.90 1.17
CA GLN A 119 -3.65 -13.16 0.73
C GLN A 119 -4.98 -12.94 0.02
N LEU A 120 -5.86 -12.09 0.58
CA LEU A 120 -7.14 -11.75 -0.04
C LEU A 120 -6.96 -11.17 -1.45
N ILE A 121 -6.02 -10.26 -1.64
CA ILE A 121 -5.71 -9.67 -2.95
C ILE A 121 -5.21 -10.75 -3.90
N THR A 122 -4.32 -11.61 -3.43
CA THR A 122 -3.77 -12.71 -4.23
C THR A 122 -4.86 -13.65 -4.74
N ILE A 123 -5.74 -14.15 -3.85
CA ILE A 123 -6.81 -15.06 -4.26
C ILE A 123 -7.84 -14.38 -5.17
N THR A 124 -8.07 -13.08 -4.99
CA THR A 124 -9.00 -12.31 -5.83
C THR A 124 -8.44 -12.17 -7.24
N MET A 125 -7.14 -11.88 -7.39
CA MET A 125 -6.45 -11.85 -8.69
C MET A 125 -6.40 -13.22 -9.35
N LEU A 126 -6.13 -14.30 -8.60
CA LEU A 126 -6.16 -15.66 -9.16
C LEU A 126 -7.53 -16.01 -9.74
N SER A 127 -8.61 -15.64 -9.06
CA SER A 127 -9.96 -15.84 -9.58
C SER A 127 -10.18 -15.07 -10.89
N GLY A 128 -9.80 -13.79 -10.94
CA GLY A 128 -9.96 -12.99 -12.16
C GLY A 128 -9.03 -13.44 -13.30
N ALA A 129 -7.82 -13.90 -12.99
CA ALA A 129 -6.89 -14.49 -13.96
C ALA A 129 -7.48 -15.77 -14.58
N SER A 130 -8.08 -16.65 -13.76
CA SER A 130 -8.74 -17.86 -14.25
C SER A 130 -9.96 -17.56 -15.15
N ASP A 131 -10.77 -16.56 -14.78
CA ASP A 131 -11.88 -16.09 -15.61
C ASP A 131 -11.37 -15.51 -16.94
N ALA A 132 -10.27 -14.73 -16.92
CA ALA A 132 -9.65 -14.18 -18.12
C ALA A 132 -9.00 -15.24 -19.01
N GLU A 133 -8.35 -16.25 -18.43
CA GLU A 133 -7.80 -17.40 -19.15
C GLU A 133 -8.91 -18.10 -19.96
N THR A 134 -10.05 -18.34 -19.31
CA THR A 134 -11.22 -18.96 -19.93
C THR A 134 -11.76 -18.11 -21.09
N CYS A 135 -11.96 -16.82 -20.86
CA CYS A 135 -12.49 -15.91 -21.86
C CYS A 135 -11.55 -15.74 -23.06
N GLY A 136 -10.25 -15.52 -22.82
CA GLY A 136 -9.29 -15.34 -23.90
C GLY A 136 -9.08 -16.61 -24.73
N ASN A 137 -9.17 -17.79 -24.12
CA ASN A 137 -9.19 -19.06 -24.87
C ASN A 137 -10.44 -19.18 -25.74
N GLN A 138 -11.62 -18.76 -25.27
CA GLN A 138 -12.84 -18.75 -26.08
C GLN A 138 -12.76 -17.75 -27.24
N ILE A 139 -12.21 -16.55 -27.01
CA ILE A 139 -11.94 -15.55 -28.07
C ILE A 139 -11.03 -16.15 -29.14
N LYS A 140 -9.89 -16.74 -28.73
CA LYS A 140 -8.93 -17.40 -29.62
C LYS A 140 -9.59 -18.50 -30.46
N LEU A 141 -10.43 -19.33 -29.85
CA LEU A 141 -11.15 -20.41 -30.53
C LEU A 141 -12.15 -19.89 -31.56
N VAL A 142 -13.01 -18.93 -31.18
CA VAL A 142 -14.00 -18.34 -32.11
C VAL A 142 -13.29 -17.68 -33.29
N TRP A 143 -12.23 -16.92 -33.02
CA TRP A 143 -11.45 -16.23 -34.05
C TRP A 143 -10.78 -17.22 -35.01
N SER A 144 -10.12 -18.25 -34.47
CA SER A 144 -9.46 -19.30 -35.26
C SER A 144 -10.46 -20.08 -36.11
N ASN A 145 -11.55 -20.55 -35.50
CA ASN A 145 -12.53 -21.40 -36.17
C ASN A 145 -13.26 -20.66 -37.30
N ALA A 146 -13.52 -19.35 -37.15
CA ALA A 146 -14.05 -18.52 -38.23
C ALA A 146 -13.08 -18.39 -39.42
N ILE A 147 -11.78 -18.20 -39.15
CA ILE A 147 -10.75 -18.06 -40.20
C ILE A 147 -10.52 -19.37 -40.95
N PHE A 148 -10.33 -20.47 -40.21
CA PHE A 148 -10.00 -21.77 -40.79
C PHE A 148 -11.21 -22.61 -41.18
N LYS A 149 -12.42 -22.13 -40.88
CA LYS A 149 -13.69 -22.79 -41.18
C LYS A 149 -13.78 -24.16 -40.51
N GLU A 150 -13.41 -24.21 -39.25
CA GLU A 150 -13.43 -25.42 -38.42
C GLU A 150 -14.75 -25.51 -37.66
N GLN A 151 -15.44 -26.65 -37.78
CA GLN A 151 -16.67 -26.92 -37.03
C GLN A 151 -16.32 -27.31 -35.60
N ASN A 152 -16.98 -26.68 -34.64
CA ASN A 152 -16.82 -26.96 -33.23
C ASN A 152 -18.10 -26.58 -32.49
N SER A 153 -18.71 -27.55 -31.82
CA SER A 153 -20.00 -27.39 -31.13
C SER A 153 -20.05 -26.28 -30.09
N GLU A 154 -18.90 -25.87 -29.53
CA GLU A 154 -18.80 -24.78 -28.56
C GLU A 154 -18.83 -23.41 -29.24
N THR A 155 -18.30 -23.31 -30.47
CA THR A 155 -18.15 -22.05 -31.20
C THR A 155 -19.11 -21.86 -32.37
N ASP A 156 -19.73 -22.93 -32.87
CA ASP A 156 -20.56 -22.92 -34.09
C ASP A 156 -21.74 -21.94 -33.98
N GLN A 157 -22.26 -21.73 -32.77
CA GLN A 157 -23.27 -20.71 -32.50
C GLN A 157 -22.82 -19.28 -32.83
N TYR A 158 -21.51 -19.00 -32.78
CA TYR A 158 -20.91 -17.70 -33.10
C TYR A 158 -20.37 -17.66 -34.52
N THR A 159 -19.71 -18.74 -34.97
CA THR A 159 -18.98 -18.80 -36.24
C THR A 159 -19.85 -19.17 -37.43
N MET A 160 -20.92 -19.96 -37.23
CA MET A 160 -21.77 -20.46 -38.31
C MET A 160 -23.23 -20.73 -37.88
N PRO A 161 -23.95 -19.76 -37.27
CA PRO A 161 -25.29 -19.97 -36.71
C PRO A 161 -26.33 -20.50 -37.72
N ASN A 162 -26.13 -20.26 -39.02
CA ASN A 162 -27.01 -20.71 -40.10
C ASN A 162 -26.42 -21.83 -40.96
N GLY A 163 -25.40 -22.55 -40.46
CA GLY A 163 -24.72 -23.60 -41.23
C GLY A 163 -23.68 -23.10 -42.23
N ILE A 164 -23.42 -21.80 -42.28
CA ILE A 164 -22.45 -21.14 -43.16
C ILE A 164 -21.52 -20.31 -42.29
N PHE A 165 -20.21 -20.48 -42.47
CA PHE A 165 -19.20 -19.70 -41.75
C PHE A 165 -19.30 -18.21 -42.06
N LEU A 166 -19.28 -17.42 -41.00
CA LEU A 166 -19.18 -15.97 -41.03
C LEU A 166 -17.72 -15.52 -41.23
N ASP A 167 -17.55 -14.24 -41.54
CA ASP A 167 -16.28 -13.56 -41.35
C ASP A 167 -15.89 -13.55 -39.85
N PHE A 168 -14.59 -13.44 -39.56
CA PHE A 168 -14.11 -13.47 -38.19
C PHE A 168 -14.55 -12.25 -37.38
N ASN A 169 -14.74 -11.07 -38.00
CA ASN A 169 -15.24 -9.90 -37.27
C ASN A 169 -16.69 -10.13 -36.84
N ASP A 170 -17.53 -10.64 -37.76
CA ASP A 170 -18.93 -10.98 -37.44
C ASP A 170 -19.02 -12.07 -36.37
N ALA A 171 -18.16 -13.09 -36.43
CA ALA A 171 -18.12 -14.16 -35.43
C ALA A 171 -17.72 -13.64 -34.04
N LEU A 172 -16.72 -12.75 -33.96
CA LEU A 172 -16.33 -12.11 -32.71
C LEU A 172 -17.44 -11.18 -32.19
N VAL A 173 -18.11 -10.43 -33.05
CA VAL A 173 -19.27 -9.62 -32.66
C VAL A 173 -20.36 -10.50 -32.05
N ASN A 174 -20.65 -11.66 -32.63
CA ASN A 174 -21.62 -12.60 -32.07
C ASN A 174 -21.20 -13.10 -30.67
N LEU A 175 -19.92 -13.43 -30.48
CA LEU A 175 -19.38 -13.81 -29.17
C LEU A 175 -19.56 -12.68 -28.14
N PHE A 176 -19.21 -11.44 -28.49
CA PHE A 176 -19.32 -10.30 -27.58
C PHE A 176 -20.76 -9.80 -27.35
N LEU A 177 -21.72 -10.22 -28.18
CA LEU A 177 -23.15 -9.96 -27.96
C LEU A 177 -23.82 -11.04 -27.10
N ASP A 178 -23.21 -12.22 -26.98
CA ASP A 178 -23.72 -13.31 -26.16
C ASP A 178 -23.84 -12.92 -24.68
N SER A 179 -24.97 -13.24 -24.06
CA SER A 179 -25.25 -12.82 -22.68
C SER A 179 -24.35 -13.50 -21.65
N ASP A 180 -24.00 -14.76 -21.87
CA ASP A 180 -23.18 -15.53 -20.94
C ASP A 180 -21.72 -15.08 -21.03
N PHE A 181 -21.22 -14.85 -22.25
CA PHE A 181 -19.89 -14.29 -22.46
C PHE A 181 -19.77 -12.86 -21.91
N ARG A 182 -20.74 -11.98 -22.18
CA ARG A 182 -20.78 -10.63 -21.58
C ARG A 182 -20.81 -10.68 -20.06
N SER A 183 -21.56 -11.61 -19.46
CA SER A 183 -21.56 -11.77 -18.01
C SER A 183 -20.20 -12.21 -17.46
N GLN A 184 -19.38 -12.91 -18.23
CA GLN A 184 -18.01 -13.26 -17.82
C GLN A 184 -17.08 -12.05 -17.91
N ILE A 185 -17.17 -11.25 -18.99
CA ILE A 185 -16.44 -9.99 -19.12
C ILE A 185 -16.78 -9.03 -17.97
N ASP A 186 -18.08 -8.84 -17.66
CA ASP A 186 -18.53 -8.00 -16.54
C ASP A 186 -17.95 -8.46 -15.19
N LYS A 187 -17.72 -9.77 -14.99
CA LYS A 187 -17.11 -10.30 -13.76
C LYS A 187 -15.64 -9.95 -13.70
N ILE A 188 -14.92 -10.04 -14.81
CA ILE A 188 -13.50 -9.68 -14.91
C ILE A 188 -13.33 -8.19 -14.61
N GLU A 189 -14.13 -7.31 -15.21
CA GLU A 189 -14.06 -5.86 -14.97
C GLU A 189 -14.34 -5.50 -13.50
N LYS A 190 -15.36 -6.11 -12.88
CA LYS A 190 -15.65 -5.93 -11.45
C LYS A 190 -14.54 -6.48 -10.55
N ASN A 191 -13.90 -7.57 -10.96
CA ASN A 191 -12.74 -8.13 -10.27
C ASN A 191 -11.56 -7.15 -10.35
N GLN A 192 -11.27 -6.56 -11.52
CA GLN A 192 -10.24 -5.53 -11.69
C GLN A 192 -10.49 -4.32 -10.77
N GLU A 193 -11.73 -3.84 -10.69
CA GLU A 193 -12.12 -2.76 -9.77
C GLU A 193 -11.86 -3.14 -8.31
N THR A 194 -12.28 -4.35 -7.91
CA THR A 194 -12.11 -4.88 -6.56
C THR A 194 -10.62 -4.98 -6.19
N VAL A 195 -9.80 -5.57 -7.06
CA VAL A 195 -8.35 -5.71 -6.86
C VAL A 195 -7.71 -4.33 -6.78
N SER A 196 -8.06 -3.39 -7.67
CA SER A 196 -7.53 -2.02 -7.65
C SER A 196 -7.80 -1.33 -6.31
N ASN A 197 -9.01 -1.48 -5.77
CA ASN A 197 -9.36 -0.91 -4.48
C ASN A 197 -8.61 -1.56 -3.32
N LEU A 198 -8.49 -2.89 -3.31
CA LEU A 198 -7.71 -3.58 -2.29
C LEU A 198 -6.21 -3.23 -2.35
N MET A 199 -5.64 -3.10 -3.55
CA MET A 199 -4.24 -2.66 -3.74
C MET A 199 -4.01 -1.23 -3.23
N LYS A 200 -4.98 -0.33 -3.40
CA LYS A 200 -4.93 1.04 -2.84
C LYS A 200 -4.94 1.02 -1.31
N ASP A 201 -5.68 0.08 -0.71
CA ASP A 201 -5.81 -0.06 0.74
C ASP A 201 -4.60 -0.75 1.39
N LEU A 202 -3.81 -1.53 0.64
CA LEU A 202 -2.62 -2.24 1.12
C LEU A 202 -1.35 -1.36 1.14
N LYS A 203 -1.44 -0.05 0.93
CA LYS A 203 -0.27 0.83 0.94
C LYS A 203 0.48 0.79 2.28
N ASN A 204 1.78 1.10 2.22
CA ASN A 204 2.71 1.18 3.36
C ASN A 204 3.01 -0.19 4.00
N PRO A 205 3.75 -1.08 3.31
CA PRO A 205 4.12 -2.37 3.85
C PRO A 205 4.93 -2.23 5.16
N PRO A 206 4.62 -3.04 6.20
CA PRO A 206 5.57 -3.31 7.27
C PRO A 206 6.89 -3.85 6.69
N GLU A 207 8.01 -3.58 7.36
CA GLU A 207 9.35 -3.98 6.89
C GLU A 207 9.43 -5.48 6.55
N GLU A 208 8.78 -6.34 7.35
CA GLU A 208 8.75 -7.79 7.15
C GLU A 208 7.99 -8.25 5.89
N TYR A 209 7.11 -7.40 5.32
CA TYR A 209 6.32 -7.70 4.12
C TYR A 209 6.75 -6.87 2.90
N SER A 210 7.87 -6.16 2.97
CA SER A 210 8.34 -5.33 1.86
C SER A 210 8.56 -6.15 0.58
N ASP A 211 9.23 -7.29 0.67
CA ASP A 211 9.51 -8.15 -0.48
C ASP A 211 8.25 -8.82 -1.03
N ALA A 212 7.37 -9.29 -0.13
CA ALA A 212 6.07 -9.84 -0.50
C ALA A 212 5.20 -8.81 -1.23
N TYR A 213 5.22 -7.54 -0.80
CA TYR A 213 4.51 -6.47 -1.47
C TYR A 213 5.07 -6.19 -2.87
N VAL A 214 6.39 -6.19 -3.04
CA VAL A 214 7.02 -6.03 -4.37
C VAL A 214 6.63 -7.18 -5.30
N ALA A 215 6.61 -8.42 -4.81
CA ALA A 215 6.15 -9.57 -5.59
C ALA A 215 4.66 -9.46 -5.95
N LEU A 216 3.82 -8.97 -5.03
CA LEU A 216 2.40 -8.72 -5.25
C LEU A 216 2.17 -7.69 -6.35
N GLN A 217 2.96 -6.60 -6.38
CA GLN A 217 2.87 -5.59 -7.43
C GLN A 217 3.15 -6.18 -8.81
N LYS A 218 4.18 -7.01 -8.94
CA LYS A 218 4.47 -7.70 -10.22
C LYS A 218 3.33 -8.61 -10.65
N PHE A 219 2.77 -9.37 -9.70
CA PHE A 219 1.62 -10.22 -10.00
C PHE A 219 0.40 -9.39 -10.41
N TYR A 220 0.16 -8.26 -9.76
CA TYR A 220 -0.90 -7.32 -10.12
C TYR A 220 -0.72 -6.76 -11.54
N ASP A 221 0.49 -6.35 -11.93
CA ASP A 221 0.76 -5.84 -13.26
C ASP A 221 0.52 -6.91 -14.36
N SER A 222 0.99 -8.15 -14.14
CA SER A 222 0.73 -9.25 -15.09
C SER A 222 -0.76 -9.65 -15.12
N TYR A 223 -1.43 -9.66 -13.96
CA TYR A 223 -2.87 -9.93 -13.87
C TYR A 223 -3.68 -8.91 -14.67
N LEU A 224 -3.35 -7.61 -14.58
CA LEU A 224 -4.01 -6.58 -15.38
C LEU A 224 -3.79 -6.83 -16.87
N THR A 225 -2.55 -7.12 -17.26
CA THR A 225 -2.21 -7.42 -18.66
C THR A 225 -3.03 -8.60 -19.21
N LEU A 226 -3.12 -9.70 -18.45
CA LEU A 226 -3.91 -10.87 -18.86
C LEU A 226 -5.41 -10.54 -18.96
N THR A 227 -5.96 -9.86 -17.95
CA THR A 227 -7.39 -9.51 -17.92
C THR A 227 -7.76 -8.53 -19.01
N ASP A 228 -6.87 -7.61 -19.39
CA ASP A 228 -7.08 -6.67 -20.49
C ASP A 228 -7.16 -7.39 -21.85
N TYR A 229 -6.44 -8.50 -22.06
CA TYR A 229 -6.62 -9.31 -23.27
C TYR A 229 -7.97 -10.03 -23.36
N ALA A 230 -8.66 -10.21 -22.23
CA ALA A 230 -10.02 -10.75 -22.22
C ALA A 230 -11.07 -9.66 -22.45
N THR A 231 -10.88 -8.47 -21.86
CA THR A 231 -11.87 -7.37 -21.89
C THR A 231 -11.73 -6.47 -23.11
N ASP A 232 -10.52 -6.32 -23.65
CA ASP A 232 -10.20 -5.47 -24.81
C ASP A 232 -9.24 -6.20 -25.79
N PRO A 233 -9.68 -7.31 -26.42
CA PRO A 233 -8.83 -8.04 -27.35
C PRO A 233 -8.53 -7.20 -28.59
N SER A 234 -7.26 -7.22 -29.03
CA SER A 234 -6.82 -6.46 -30.20
C SER A 234 -5.74 -7.19 -31.00
N GLY A 235 -5.44 -6.67 -32.20
CA GLY A 235 -4.42 -7.21 -33.10
C GLY A 235 -4.97 -8.25 -34.08
N SER A 236 -4.10 -9.19 -34.47
CA SER A 236 -4.43 -10.32 -35.34
C SER A 236 -4.58 -11.60 -34.52
N LEU A 237 -5.20 -12.65 -35.08
CA LEU A 237 -5.23 -13.97 -34.42
C LEU A 237 -3.85 -14.42 -33.94
N GLN A 238 -2.81 -14.21 -34.75
CA GLN A 238 -1.46 -14.65 -34.41
C GLN A 238 -0.86 -13.85 -33.25
N THR A 239 -0.92 -12.52 -33.31
CA THR A 239 -0.38 -11.66 -32.25
C THR A 239 -1.19 -11.82 -30.98
N TYR A 240 -2.52 -11.77 -31.06
CA TYR A 240 -3.41 -12.00 -29.92
C TYR A 240 -3.11 -13.34 -29.23
N SER A 241 -3.02 -14.44 -29.99
CA SER A 241 -2.77 -15.76 -29.41
C SER A 241 -1.40 -15.85 -28.74
N SER A 242 -0.37 -15.22 -29.34
CA SER A 242 0.98 -15.21 -28.77
C SER A 242 1.00 -14.37 -27.49
N ASP A 243 0.54 -13.13 -27.57
CA ASP A 243 0.64 -12.15 -26.50
C ASP A 243 -0.26 -12.54 -25.31
N PHE A 244 -1.43 -13.12 -25.56
CA PHE A 244 -2.30 -13.68 -24.52
C PHE A 244 -1.65 -14.86 -23.78
N ASN A 245 -1.07 -15.82 -24.51
CA ASN A 245 -0.40 -16.96 -23.88
C ASN A 245 0.85 -16.54 -23.08
N GLU A 246 1.56 -15.50 -23.54
CA GLU A 246 2.67 -14.90 -22.82
C GLU A 246 2.18 -14.23 -21.53
N ALA A 247 1.12 -13.40 -21.60
CA ALA A 247 0.52 -12.76 -20.43
C ALA A 247 0.01 -13.78 -19.40
N ASP A 248 -0.59 -14.88 -19.84
CA ASP A 248 -1.02 -15.99 -18.98
C ASP A 248 0.17 -16.66 -18.26
N THR A 249 1.21 -16.99 -19.04
CA THR A 249 2.46 -17.57 -18.51
C THR A 249 3.14 -16.65 -17.50
N ASP A 250 3.23 -15.35 -17.79
CA ASP A 250 3.83 -14.35 -16.93
C ASP A 250 3.03 -14.16 -15.63
N THR A 251 1.70 -14.18 -15.73
CA THR A 251 0.80 -14.12 -14.58
C THR A 251 1.03 -15.30 -13.64
N LEU A 252 1.13 -16.52 -14.18
CA LEU A 252 1.44 -17.72 -13.40
C LEU A 252 2.83 -17.65 -12.76
N ASN A 253 3.84 -17.19 -13.52
CA ASN A 253 5.21 -17.06 -13.02
C ASN A 253 5.30 -16.04 -11.87
N ASN A 254 4.66 -14.89 -12.00
CA ASN A 254 4.63 -13.87 -10.95
C ASN A 254 3.83 -14.34 -9.73
N TYR A 255 2.73 -15.07 -9.91
CA TYR A 255 2.04 -15.73 -8.81
C TYR A 255 2.94 -16.71 -8.07
N ASN A 256 3.66 -17.59 -8.79
CA ASN A 256 4.57 -18.55 -8.18
C ASN A 256 5.70 -17.85 -7.40
N ALA A 257 6.20 -16.72 -7.92
CA ALA A 257 7.18 -15.89 -7.22
C ALA A 257 6.61 -15.23 -5.96
N LEU A 258 5.34 -14.81 -5.96
CA LEU A 258 4.65 -14.27 -4.79
C LEU A 258 4.36 -15.35 -3.75
N LYS A 259 3.96 -16.54 -4.20
CA LYS A 259 3.51 -17.66 -3.38
C LYS A 259 4.53 -18.04 -2.31
N VAL A 260 5.82 -17.91 -2.57
CA VAL A 260 6.90 -18.22 -1.61
C VAL A 260 6.81 -17.38 -0.32
N TYR A 261 6.15 -16.22 -0.36
CA TYR A 261 5.94 -15.34 0.79
C TYR A 261 4.60 -15.61 1.51
N LEU A 262 3.74 -16.48 0.96
CA LEU A 262 2.40 -16.77 1.49
C LEU A 262 2.34 -18.06 2.31
N GLU A 263 3.39 -18.90 2.24
CA GLU A 263 3.41 -20.27 2.79
C GLU A 263 4.04 -20.38 4.20
N ASP A 264 4.22 -19.25 4.92
CA ASP A 264 4.77 -19.21 6.29
C ASP A 264 3.68 -19.11 7.39
#